data_AF-A0A0Q4DHZ0-F1
#
_entry.id   AF-A0A0Q4DHZ0-F1
#
_cell.length_a   1.000
_cell.length_b   1.000
_cell.length_c   1.000
_cell.angle_alpha   90.00
_cell.angle_beta   90.00
_cell.angle_gamma   90.00
#
_symmetry.space_group_name_H-M   'P 1'
#
loop_
_entity.id
_entity.type
_entity.pdbx_description
1 polymer ?
#
loop_
_entity_poly.entity_id
_entity_poly.type
_entity_poly.pdbx_seq_one_letter_code
_entity_poly.pdbx_strand_id
1 'polypeptide(L)' 'MDREEVPMSIVDNSEYYRRRLDEARTRAETAPLPEVRRVHRAMAEGYSAMLRDAERGGAARPMLGIVPRD' A
#
# COMPACT_ATOMS: atom_id res chain seq x y z
N MET A 1 -1.43 -27.53 9.34
CA MET A 1 -0.38 -26.70 8.71
C MET A 1 -1.04 -25.35 8.59
N ASP A 2 -1.08 -24.57 9.67
CA ASP A 2 -2.02 -23.46 9.74
C ASP A 2 -1.27 -22.24 10.25
N ARG A 3 -0.59 -21.56 9.31
CA ARG A 3 -0.20 -20.18 9.54
C ARG A 3 -1.51 -19.39 9.50
N GLU A 4 -2.06 -19.10 10.67
CA GLU A 4 -3.10 -18.09 10.80
C GLU A 4 -2.56 -16.81 10.17
N GLU A 5 -3.06 -16.48 8.98
CA GLU A 5 -2.90 -15.15 8.41
C GLU A 5 -3.59 -14.18 9.37
N VAL A 6 -2.80 -13.61 10.28
CA VAL A 6 -3.26 -12.56 11.19
C VAL A 6 -3.86 -11.47 10.31
N PRO A 7 -5.17 -11.18 10.40
CA PRO A 7 -5.73 -10.04 9.70
C PRO A 7 -5.14 -8.80 10.37
N MET A 8 -4.03 -8.27 9.82
CA MET A 8 -3.51 -6.95 10.18
C MET A 8 -4.71 -6.01 10.14
N SER A 9 -5.07 -5.46 11.29
CA SER A 9 -6.26 -4.63 11.38
C SER A 9 -6.10 -3.48 10.39
N ILE A 10 -7.21 -2.91 9.92
CA ILE A 10 -7.19 -1.77 8.99
C ILE A 10 -6.34 -0.61 9.56
N VAL A 11 -6.28 -0.48 10.89
CA VAL A 11 -5.41 0.45 11.61
C VAL A 11 -3.94 0.10 11.47
N ASP A 12 -3.57 -1.18 11.60
CA ASP A 12 -2.18 -1.63 11.38
C ASP A 12 -1.73 -1.42 9.93
N ASN A 13 -2.65 -1.60 8.98
CA ASN A 13 -2.40 -1.37 7.56
C ASN A 13 -2.24 0.11 7.23
N SER A 14 -3.05 1.01 7.81
CA SER A 14 -2.90 2.46 7.56
C SER A 14 -1.60 3.01 8.16
N GLU A 15 -1.22 2.60 9.36
CA GLU A 15 0.07 2.96 9.96
C GLU A 15 1.25 2.41 9.13
N TYR A 16 1.14 1.16 8.64
CA TYR A 16 2.12 0.59 7.72
C TYR A 16 2.29 1.44 6.46
N TYR A 17 1.20 1.76 5.76
CA TYR A 17 1.26 2.54 4.53
C TYR A 17 1.74 3.98 4.78
N ARG A 18 1.38 4.57 5.91
CA ARG A 18 1.87 5.91 6.31
C ARG A 18 3.38 5.91 6.50
N ARG A 19 3.94 4.93 7.23
CA ARG A 19 5.39 4.81 7.41
C ARG A 19 6.10 4.62 6.07
N ARG A 20 5.56 3.75 5.22
CA ARG A 20 6.16 3.44 3.90
C ARG A 20 6.07 4.61 2.93
N LEU A 21 5.00 5.39 3.00
CA LEU A 21 4.85 6.64 2.25
C LEU A 21 5.94 7.65 2.64
N ASP A 22 6.17 7.84 3.94
CA ASP A 22 7.18 8.77 4.45
C ASP A 22 8.61 8.35 4.08
N GLU A 23 8.92 7.06 4.24
CA GLU A 23 10.20 6.48 3.80
C GLU A 23 10.42 6.68 2.28
N ALA A 24 9.39 6.45 1.46
CA ALA A 24 9.48 6.60 0.02
C ALA A 24 9.68 8.06 -0.40
N ARG A 25 9.00 9.00 0.26
CA ARG A 25 9.20 10.45 0.04
C ARG A 25 10.61 10.89 0.40
N THR A 26 11.06 10.52 1.61
CA THR A 26 12.42 10.84 2.08
C THR A 26 13.47 10.29 1.12
N ARG A 27 13.30 9.05 0.63
CA ARG A 27 14.22 8.47 -0.36
C ARG A 27 14.13 9.16 -1.73
N ALA A 28 12.95 9.62 -2.15
CA ALA A 28 12.81 10.37 -3.40
C ALA A 28 13.51 11.74 -3.34
N GLU A 29 13.53 12.37 -2.17
CA GLU A 29 14.17 13.67 -1.95
C GLU A 29 15.70 13.54 -1.80
N THR A 30 16.16 12.52 -1.09
CA THR A 30 17.57 12.32 -0.74
C THR A 30 18.37 11.51 -1.76
N ALA A 31 17.71 10.80 -2.68
CA ALA A 31 18.42 9.95 -3.64
C ALA A 31 19.30 10.78 -4.60
N PRO A 32 20.56 10.35 -4.84
CA PRO A 32 21.50 11.10 -5.67
C PRO A 32 21.11 11.04 -7.16
N LEU A 33 20.63 9.88 -7.63
CA LEU A 33 20.33 9.62 -9.04
C LEU A 33 18.89 9.98 -9.40
N PRO A 34 18.64 10.72 -10.49
CA PRO A 34 17.29 11.07 -10.94
C PRO A 34 16.36 9.86 -11.15
N GLU A 35 16.88 8.76 -11.67
CA GLU A 35 16.16 7.50 -11.91
C GLU A 35 15.63 6.93 -10.59
N VAL A 36 16.46 6.95 -9.56
CA VAL A 36 16.14 6.43 -8.22
C VAL A 36 15.09 7.33 -7.56
N ARG A 37 15.18 8.66 -7.75
CA ARG A 37 14.13 9.59 -7.29
C ARG A 37 12.78 9.28 -7.96
N ARG A 38 12.77 9.02 -9.27
CA ARG A 38 11.54 8.67 -10.01
C ARG A 38 10.90 7.40 -9.47
N VAL A 39 11.70 6.36 -9.20
CA VAL A 39 11.21 5.10 -8.63
C VAL A 39 10.62 5.31 -7.23
N HIS A 40 11.32 6.02 -6.34
CA HIS A 40 10.81 6.30 -5.00
C HIS A 40 9.56 7.18 -5.00
N ARG A 41 9.45 8.12 -5.96
CA ARG A 41 8.23 8.91 -6.15
C ARG A 41 7.04 8.06 -6.59
N ALA A 42 7.23 7.16 -7.55
CA ALA A 42 6.19 6.20 -7.96
C ALA A 42 5.76 5.29 -6.80
N MET A 43 6.71 4.85 -5.97
CA MET A 43 6.39 4.09 -4.75
C MET A 43 5.60 4.92 -3.73
N ALA A 44 5.97 6.19 -3.52
CA ALA A 44 5.21 7.09 -2.66
C ALA A 44 3.78 7.31 -3.17
N GLU A 45 3.58 7.43 -4.48
CA GLU A 45 2.25 7.52 -5.09
C GLU A 45 1.43 6.25 -4.82
N GLY A 46 2.03 5.07 -4.98
CA GLY A 46 1.42 3.78 -4.66
C GLY A 46 1.00 3.66 -3.20
N TYR A 47 1.89 3.97 -2.25
CA TYR A 47 1.57 3.95 -0.82
C TYR A 47 0.51 4.99 -0.45
N SER A 48 0.52 6.16 -1.10
CA SER A 48 -0.54 7.16 -0.88
C SER A 48 -1.91 6.67 -1.34
N ALA A 49 -2.00 5.91 -2.43
CA ALA A 49 -3.26 5.34 -2.89
C ALA A 49 -3.76 4.25 -1.92
N MET A 50 -2.87 3.36 -1.47
CA MET A 50 -3.18 2.31 -0.50
C MET A 50 -3.56 2.88 0.87
N LEU A 51 -2.89 3.95 1.32
CA LEU A 51 -3.25 4.65 2.55
C LEU A 51 -4.64 5.26 2.46
N ARG A 52 -4.98 5.90 1.34
CA ARG A 52 -6.33 6.45 1.13
C ARG A 52 -7.40 5.37 1.12
N ASP A 53 -7.12 4.20 0.56
CA ASP A 53 -8.03 3.05 0.56
C ASP A 53 -8.22 2.48 1.98
N ALA A 54 -7.11 2.34 2.73
CA ALA A 54 -7.12 1.90 4.12
C ALA A 54 -7.86 2.89 5.04
N GLU A 55 -7.61 4.19 4.90
CA GLU A 55 -8.28 5.26 5.66
C GLU A 55 -9.77 5.41 5.30
N ARG A 56 -10.16 5.07 4.06
CA ARG A 56 -11.55 5.09 3.62
C ARG A 56 -12.35 3.88 4.13
N GLY A 57 -11.71 2.90 4.76
CA GLY A 57 -12.39 1.81 5.47
C GLY A 57 -12.81 0.64 4.58
N GLY A 58 -11.90 0.08 3.78
CA GLY A 58 -12.06 -1.26 3.19
C GLY A 58 -13.27 -1.45 2.25
N ALA A 59 -13.93 -0.37 1.82
CA ALA A 59 -15.17 -0.40 1.05
C ALA A 59 -14.92 -0.21 -0.46
N ALA A 60 -13.99 -0.97 -1.06
CA ALA A 60 -13.91 -1.14 -2.52
C ALA A 60 -12.98 -2.30 -2.96
N ARG A 61 -13.13 -3.49 -2.38
CA ARG A 61 -12.92 -4.71 -3.18
C ARG A 61 -14.29 -5.33 -3.41
N PRO A 62 -14.97 -5.12 -4.57
CA PRO A 62 -15.77 -6.21 -5.06
C PRO A 62 -14.79 -7.37 -5.24
N MET A 63 -15.07 -8.49 -4.58
CA MET A 63 -14.39 -9.75 -4.83
C MET A 63 -14.54 -10.07 -6.32
N LEU A 64 -13.57 -9.67 -7.15
CA LEU A 64 -13.37 -10.23 -8.48
C LEU A 64 -12.91 -11.66 -8.27
N GLY A 65 -13.85 -12.59 -8.09
CA GLY A 65 -13.46 -13.95 -7.74
C GLY A 65 -14.58 -14.97 -7.51
N ILE A 66 -15.80 -14.79 -8.01
CA ILE A 66 -16.68 -15.94 -8.28
C ILE A 66 -17.37 -15.70 -9.63
N VAL A 67 -16.73 -16.19 -10.70
CA VAL A 67 -17.44 -16.45 -11.95
C VAL A 67 -18.16 -17.78 -11.74
N PRO A 68 -19.50 -17.87 -11.90
CA PRO A 68 -20.18 -19.16 -11.94
C PRO A 68 -19.67 -19.89 -13.18
N ARG A 69 -19.13 -21.10 -13.00
CA ARG A 69 -18.95 -22.06 -14.08
C ARG A 69 -20.17 -22.96 -14.02
N ASP A 70 -20.91 -23.03 -15.13
CA ASP A 70 -22.08 -23.90 -15.33
C ASP A 70 -21.95 -25.30 -14.69
#